data_AF-A0A0D2M9G7-F1
#
_entry.id   AF-A0A0D2M9G7-F1
#
_cell.length_a   1.000
_cell.length_b   1.000
_cell.length_c   1.000
_cell.angle_alpha   90.00
_cell.angle_beta   90.00
_cell.angle_gamma   90.00
#
_symmetry.space_group_name_H-M   'P 1'
#
loop_
_entity.id
_entity.type
_entity.pdbx_description
1 polymer ?
#
loop_
_entity_poly.entity_id
_entity_poly.type
_entity_poly.pdbx_seq_one_letter_code
_entity_poly.pdbx_strand_id
1 'polypeptide(L)'
;MALRVGAVARNAPSSCRVAYAGVATAGDIVRRRVACRVASQPREVVRSDSVQSKLTAPAAAVVQLYRYPGLSTSAATTLLHKAQAKASDIITSVDGEVCFNVQLSAPLTPKEAETLAWLLRETFEPELLTPSTVLLPGGPTQSVVEVGPRSSFQTAWCTNALSICASVGLGKVVRLEQSRRYLLTSTRPLDADDKRRFAAL
;
A
#
# COMPACT_ATOMS: atom_id res chain seq x y z
N MET A 1 14.11 -21.03 62.43
CA MET A 1 13.27 -22.22 62.22
C MET A 1 13.77 -22.91 60.95
N ALA A 2 14.29 -24.13 61.12
CA ALA A 2 15.02 -25.07 60.24
C ALA A 2 14.99 -24.86 58.70
N LEU A 3 16.07 -24.92 57.89
CA LEU A 3 17.32 -25.71 57.79
C LEU A 3 17.18 -27.07 57.07
N ARG A 4 17.88 -27.22 55.92
CA ARG A 4 18.46 -28.43 55.23
C ARG A 4 18.64 -28.08 53.73
N VAL A 5 19.77 -28.13 53.01
CA VAL A 5 21.04 -28.89 52.92
C VAL A 5 20.95 -30.33 52.38
N GLY A 6 21.59 -30.53 51.21
CA GLY A 6 22.23 -31.77 50.71
C GLY A 6 21.32 -32.80 50.00
N ALA A 7 21.76 -33.69 49.09
CA ALA A 7 22.98 -33.92 48.31
C ALA A 7 22.70 -35.14 47.37
N VAL A 8 23.34 -35.16 46.19
CA VAL A 8 23.94 -36.31 45.43
C VAL A 8 23.22 -37.69 45.34
N ALA A 9 23.05 -38.21 44.11
CA ALA A 9 23.57 -39.53 43.66
C ALA A 9 23.36 -39.78 42.14
N ARG A 10 24.34 -40.49 41.55
CA ARG A 10 24.51 -40.86 40.13
C ARG A 10 24.02 -42.31 39.88
N ASN A 11 23.60 -42.64 38.65
CA ASN A 11 24.26 -43.69 37.83
C ASN A 11 23.64 -43.86 36.43
N ALA A 12 24.53 -44.12 35.45
CA ALA A 12 24.28 -44.45 34.04
C ALA A 12 24.00 -45.97 33.85
N PRO A 13 23.82 -46.52 32.62
CA PRO A 13 25.00 -46.83 31.79
C PRO A 13 24.86 -46.70 30.24
N SER A 14 26.02 -46.44 29.61
CA SER A 14 26.63 -46.92 28.32
C SER A 14 25.74 -47.40 27.16
N SER A 15 26.00 -47.05 25.88
CA SER A 15 27.21 -47.40 25.08
C SER A 15 27.39 -46.50 23.82
N CYS A 16 28.60 -46.02 23.51
CA CYS A 16 29.49 -46.42 22.38
C CYS A 16 28.78 -46.68 21.02
N ARG A 17 29.18 -46.19 19.83
CA ARG A 17 30.37 -45.48 19.32
C ARG A 17 30.15 -45.10 17.82
N VAL A 18 30.81 -44.02 17.38
CA VAL A 18 31.48 -43.73 16.07
C VAL A 18 30.66 -43.49 14.78
N ALA A 19 30.61 -42.19 14.43
CA ALA A 19 30.85 -41.47 13.16
C ALA A 19 30.79 -42.18 11.79
N TYR A 20 30.19 -41.46 10.82
CA TYR A 20 30.81 -41.21 9.51
C TYR A 20 30.62 -39.75 9.11
N ALA A 21 31.73 -39.09 8.75
CA ALA A 21 31.77 -37.71 8.27
C ALA A 21 31.28 -37.65 6.82
N GLY A 22 30.20 -36.89 6.59
CA GLY A 22 29.74 -36.52 5.26
C GLY A 22 30.37 -35.20 4.83
N VAL A 23 31.18 -35.25 3.78
CA VAL A 23 31.79 -34.09 3.11
C VAL A 23 30.67 -33.25 2.48
N ALA A 24 30.39 -32.07 3.02
CA ALA A 24 29.49 -31.10 2.41
C ALA A 24 30.24 -30.33 1.31
N THR A 25 29.83 -30.54 0.07
CA THR A 25 30.30 -29.76 -1.09
C THR A 25 29.42 -28.52 -1.29
N ALA A 26 30.06 -27.51 -1.87
CA ALA A 26 29.67 -26.12 -2.01
C ALA A 26 28.26 -25.84 -2.55
N GLY A 27 27.67 -24.75 -2.05
CA GLY A 27 26.57 -24.06 -2.71
C GLY A 27 25.42 -23.58 -1.81
N ASP A 28 25.68 -23.13 -0.59
CA ASP A 28 24.64 -22.48 0.22
C ASP A 28 24.26 -21.14 -0.41
N ILE A 29 23.25 -21.18 -1.29
CA ILE A 29 22.45 -19.99 -1.61
C ILE A 29 21.81 -19.59 -0.29
N VAL A 30 22.37 -18.58 0.37
CA VAL A 30 21.77 -17.93 1.53
C VAL A 30 20.44 -17.33 1.08
N ARG A 31 19.37 -18.13 1.14
CA ARG A 31 18.01 -17.64 1.01
C ARG A 31 17.75 -16.79 2.25
N ARG A 32 18.06 -15.49 2.17
CA ARG A 32 17.57 -14.52 3.14
C ARG A 32 16.05 -14.69 3.16
N ARG A 33 15.53 -15.31 4.23
CA ARG A 33 14.10 -15.27 4.54
C ARG A 33 13.78 -13.82 4.92
N VAL A 34 13.54 -13.00 3.90
CA VAL A 34 12.89 -11.71 4.11
C VAL A 34 11.44 -12.06 4.40
N ALA A 35 11.01 -11.82 5.63
CA ALA A 35 9.61 -12.01 6.02
C ALA A 35 8.75 -11.10 5.13
N CYS A 36 8.05 -11.71 4.15
CA CYS A 36 7.07 -11.04 3.31
C CYS A 36 5.90 -10.64 4.21
N ARG A 37 5.88 -9.40 4.69
CA ARG A 37 4.69 -8.82 5.30
C ARG A 37 3.94 -8.13 4.17
N VAL A 38 2.98 -8.83 3.58
CA VAL A 38 1.94 -8.15 2.79
C VAL A 38 1.17 -7.29 3.78
N ALA A 39 1.30 -5.97 3.66
CA ALA A 39 0.52 -5.06 4.49
C ALA A 39 -0.93 -5.11 3.99
N SER A 40 -1.70 -6.01 4.56
CA SER A 40 -3.15 -6.10 4.38
C SER A 40 -3.87 -5.90 5.72
N GLN A 41 -3.23 -5.23 6.68
CA GLN A 41 -3.91 -4.87 7.93
C GLN A 41 -4.74 -3.60 7.71
N PRO A 42 -5.92 -3.49 8.33
CA PRO A 42 -6.69 -2.24 8.33
C PRO A 42 -5.81 -1.11 8.86
N ARG A 43 -5.54 -0.09 8.03
CA ARG A 43 -4.90 1.14 8.50
C ARG A 43 -5.99 2.05 9.04
N GLU A 44 -5.83 2.52 10.27
CA GLU A 44 -6.78 3.44 10.86
C GLU A 44 -6.73 4.78 10.12
N VAL A 45 -7.90 5.24 9.66
CA VAL A 45 -8.05 6.55 9.03
C VAL A 45 -7.91 7.59 10.13
N VAL A 46 -6.90 8.46 10.03
CA VAL A 46 -6.80 9.64 10.91
C VAL A 46 -7.98 10.55 10.59
N ARG A 47 -8.98 10.55 11.48
CA ARG A 47 -10.22 11.34 11.37
C ARG A 47 -9.88 12.82 11.49
N SER A 48 -9.99 13.56 10.39
CA SER A 48 -10.06 15.03 10.45
C SER A 48 -11.12 15.55 9.50
N ASP A 49 -11.10 15.10 8.25
CA ASP A 49 -11.92 15.71 7.20
C ASP A 49 -12.98 14.73 6.68
N SER A 50 -14.08 15.25 6.14
CA SER A 50 -15.07 14.46 5.41
C SER A 50 -14.87 14.59 3.90
N VAL A 51 -15.26 13.57 3.13
CA VAL A 51 -15.24 13.62 1.65
C VAL A 51 -16.05 14.80 1.13
N GLN A 52 -17.23 15.05 1.72
CA GLN A 52 -18.08 16.18 1.35
C GLN A 52 -17.36 17.51 1.60
N SER A 53 -16.73 17.69 2.77
CA SER A 53 -16.00 18.91 3.11
C SER A 53 -14.90 19.23 2.10
N LYS A 54 -14.19 18.23 1.58
CA LYS A 54 -13.17 18.44 0.53
C LYS A 54 -13.75 18.87 -0.81
N LEU A 55 -14.90 18.32 -1.19
CA LEU A 55 -15.55 18.57 -2.48
C LEU A 55 -16.32 19.90 -2.52
N THR A 56 -16.79 20.38 -1.37
CA THR A 56 -17.52 21.65 -1.23
C THR A 56 -16.60 22.83 -0.90
N ALA A 57 -15.32 22.57 -0.61
CA ALA A 57 -14.35 23.61 -0.29
C ALA A 57 -14.07 24.52 -1.51
N PRO A 58 -13.94 25.83 -1.31
CA PRO A 58 -13.52 26.76 -2.35
C PRO A 58 -12.05 26.52 -2.72
N ALA A 59 -11.79 25.94 -3.89
CA ALA A 59 -10.43 25.88 -4.43
C ALA A 59 -10.40 25.75 -5.96
N ALA A 60 -9.46 26.45 -6.58
CA ALA A 60 -9.07 26.35 -7.99
C ALA A 60 -8.17 25.12 -8.28
N ALA A 61 -8.26 24.07 -7.46
CA ALA A 61 -7.28 22.98 -7.42
C ALA A 61 -7.91 21.60 -7.63
N VAL A 62 -7.05 20.62 -7.91
CA VAL A 62 -7.42 19.20 -7.98
C VAL A 62 -7.66 18.68 -6.56
N VAL A 63 -8.85 18.16 -6.30
CA VAL A 63 -9.22 17.49 -5.06
C VAL A 63 -8.80 16.02 -5.15
N GLN A 64 -8.07 15.55 -4.15
CA GLN A 64 -7.67 14.15 -4.04
C GLN A 64 -8.53 13.41 -3.03
N LEU A 65 -9.14 12.32 -3.48
CA LEU A 65 -9.83 11.34 -2.66
C LEU A 65 -9.10 10.00 -2.78
N TYR A 66 -9.25 9.14 -1.79
CA TYR A 66 -8.47 7.90 -1.70
C TYR A 66 -9.38 6.72 -1.42
N ARG A 67 -8.97 5.52 -1.85
CA ARG A 67 -9.62 4.26 -1.47
C ARG A 67 -8.58 3.23 -1.08
N TYR A 68 -8.74 2.65 0.10
CA TYR A 68 -7.87 1.61 0.63
C TYR A 68 -8.67 0.38 1.08
N PRO A 69 -8.22 -0.85 0.81
CA PRO A 69 -7.00 -1.20 0.08
C PRO A 69 -7.17 -1.02 -1.43
N GLY A 70 -6.06 -0.68 -2.11
CA GLY A 70 -5.99 -0.56 -3.57
C GLY A 70 -5.48 -1.83 -4.28
N LEU A 71 -5.15 -2.87 -3.52
CA LEU A 71 -4.63 -4.15 -4.01
C LEU A 71 -5.20 -5.30 -3.18
N SER A 72 -5.46 -6.43 -3.83
CA SER A 72 -5.65 -7.69 -3.11
C SER A 72 -4.31 -8.21 -2.56
N THR A 73 -4.36 -9.08 -1.56
CA THR A 73 -3.16 -9.73 -0.99
C THR A 73 -2.33 -10.46 -2.06
N SER A 74 -2.98 -11.12 -3.02
CA SER A 74 -2.30 -11.82 -4.11
C SER A 74 -1.66 -10.85 -5.11
N ALA A 75 -2.33 -9.75 -5.44
CA ALA A 75 -1.78 -8.69 -6.29
C ALA A 75 -0.57 -8.01 -5.64
N ALA A 76 -0.65 -7.71 -4.34
CA ALA A 76 0.46 -7.14 -3.56
C ALA A 76 1.66 -8.10 -3.52
N THR A 77 1.43 -9.40 -3.33
CA THR A 77 2.50 -10.43 -3.37
C THR A 77 3.16 -10.49 -4.74
N THR A 78 2.37 -10.50 -5.81
CA THR A 78 2.86 -10.55 -7.19
C THR A 78 3.68 -9.30 -7.52
N LEU A 79 3.19 -8.12 -7.12
CA LEU A 79 3.88 -6.86 -7.32
C LEU A 79 5.18 -6.79 -6.51
N LEU A 80 5.20 -7.27 -5.26
CA LEU A 80 6.41 -7.34 -4.45
C LEU A 80 7.47 -8.23 -5.11
N HIS A 81 7.10 -9.42 -5.58
CA HIS A 81 8.04 -10.30 -6.27
C HIS A 81 8.61 -9.65 -7.54
N LYS A 82 7.76 -8.98 -8.32
CA LYS A 82 8.18 -8.23 -9.51
C LYS A 82 9.10 -7.05 -9.14
N ALA A 83 8.80 -6.34 -8.05
CA ALA A 83 9.59 -5.22 -7.55
C ALA A 83 10.98 -5.67 -7.08
N GLN A 84 11.05 -6.78 -6.35
CA GLN A 84 12.33 -7.36 -5.92
C GLN A 84 13.19 -7.80 -7.11
N ALA A 85 12.56 -8.39 -8.14
CA ALA A 85 13.28 -8.88 -9.31
C ALA A 85 13.73 -7.78 -10.28
N LYS A 86 12.95 -6.71 -10.45
CA LYS A 86 13.16 -5.72 -11.52
C LYS A 86 13.49 -4.31 -11.04
N ALA A 87 13.08 -3.95 -9.81
CA ALA A 87 13.33 -2.63 -9.24
C ALA A 87 14.45 -2.68 -8.20
N SER A 88 14.25 -3.38 -7.08
CA SER A 88 15.25 -3.45 -6.01
C SER A 88 14.92 -4.60 -5.05
N ASP A 89 15.87 -5.49 -4.81
CA ASP A 89 15.73 -6.68 -3.94
C ASP A 89 15.57 -6.31 -2.45
N ILE A 90 15.90 -5.07 -2.08
CA ILE A 90 15.76 -4.51 -0.73
C ILE A 90 14.31 -4.17 -0.34
N ILE A 91 13.37 -4.17 -1.28
CA ILE A 91 11.96 -3.89 -1.00
C ILE A 91 11.37 -5.11 -0.28
N THR A 92 10.81 -4.90 0.90
CA THR A 92 10.35 -5.97 1.80
C THR A 92 8.83 -6.05 1.90
N SER A 93 8.12 -4.96 1.62
CA SER A 93 6.65 -4.94 1.56
C SER A 93 6.14 -3.95 0.52
N VAL A 94 4.98 -4.26 -0.06
CA VAL A 94 4.18 -3.33 -0.86
C VAL A 94 2.79 -3.27 -0.27
N ASP A 95 2.32 -2.05 -0.05
CA ASP A 95 0.94 -1.71 0.30
C ASP A 95 0.41 -0.73 -0.74
N GLY A 96 -0.91 -0.63 -0.93
CA GLY A 96 -1.47 0.20 -1.99
C GLY A 96 -2.83 0.81 -1.69
N GLU A 97 -3.06 1.98 -2.26
CA GLU A 97 -4.36 2.66 -2.29
C GLU A 97 -4.60 3.22 -3.71
N VAL A 98 -5.86 3.43 -4.03
CA VAL A 98 -6.28 4.20 -5.21
C VAL A 98 -6.37 5.67 -4.83
N CYS A 99 -5.97 6.56 -5.74
CA CYS A 99 -6.21 7.99 -5.62
C CYS A 99 -7.05 8.49 -6.80
N PHE A 100 -8.13 9.19 -6.50
CA PHE A 100 -8.97 9.89 -7.46
C PHE A 100 -8.56 11.36 -7.48
N ASN A 101 -8.11 11.82 -8.65
CA ASN A 101 -7.74 13.20 -8.89
C ASN A 101 -8.92 13.90 -9.58
N VAL A 102 -9.68 14.67 -8.80
CA VAL A 102 -10.90 15.36 -9.22
C VAL A 102 -10.59 16.83 -9.48
N GLN A 103 -10.58 17.25 -10.73
CA GLN A 103 -10.51 18.67 -11.08
C GLN A 103 -11.92 19.25 -11.18
N LEU A 104 -12.16 20.34 -10.46
CA LEU A 104 -13.45 21.03 -10.42
C LEU A 104 -13.33 22.42 -11.04
N SER A 105 -14.34 22.86 -11.80
CA SER A 105 -14.44 24.24 -12.28
C SER A 105 -14.99 25.21 -11.22
N ALA A 106 -15.76 24.68 -10.27
CA ALA A 106 -16.30 25.38 -9.13
C ALA A 106 -16.60 24.39 -8.00
N PRO A 107 -16.72 24.85 -6.74
CA PRO A 107 -17.08 23.97 -5.63
C PRO A 107 -18.41 23.25 -5.86
N LEU A 108 -18.47 21.98 -5.43
CA LEU A 108 -19.70 21.22 -5.47
C LEU A 108 -20.65 21.70 -4.37
N THR A 109 -21.95 21.64 -4.65
CA THR A 109 -22.98 21.70 -3.61
C THR A 109 -22.94 20.41 -2.78
N PRO A 110 -23.51 20.38 -1.56
CA PRO A 110 -23.56 19.16 -0.75
C PRO A 110 -24.18 17.97 -1.49
N LYS A 111 -25.22 18.20 -2.30
CA LYS A 111 -25.87 17.17 -3.10
C LYS A 111 -24.97 16.64 -4.23
N GLU A 112 -24.29 17.53 -4.95
CA GLU A 112 -23.31 17.15 -5.98
C GLU A 112 -22.13 16.39 -5.35
N ALA A 113 -21.62 16.86 -4.21
CA ALA A 113 -20.53 16.20 -3.48
C ALA A 113 -20.90 14.78 -3.04
N GLU A 114 -22.11 14.57 -2.50
CA GLU A 114 -22.57 13.23 -2.14
C GLU A 114 -22.80 12.34 -3.37
N THR A 115 -23.31 12.90 -4.47
CA THR A 115 -23.49 12.16 -5.72
C THR A 115 -22.15 11.69 -6.29
N LEU A 116 -21.14 12.56 -6.31
CA LEU A 116 -19.79 12.20 -6.74
C LEU A 116 -19.16 11.18 -5.80
N ALA A 117 -19.28 11.38 -4.48
CA ALA A 117 -18.78 10.42 -3.50
C ALA A 117 -19.42 9.04 -3.70
N TRP A 118 -20.73 8.98 -3.93
CA TRP A 118 -21.45 7.74 -4.23
C TRP A 118 -20.93 7.05 -5.50
N LEU A 119 -20.67 7.79 -6.58
CA LEU A 119 -20.08 7.22 -7.81
C LEU A 119 -18.68 6.63 -7.61
N LEU A 120 -17.90 7.19 -6.68
CA LEU A 120 -16.53 6.75 -6.39
C LEU A 120 -16.45 5.66 -5.31
N ARG A 121 -17.55 5.40 -4.60
CA ARG A 121 -17.66 4.32 -3.60
C ARG A 121 -17.87 2.98 -4.30
N GLU A 122 -17.39 1.91 -3.68
CA GLU A 122 -17.71 0.55 -4.11
C GLU A 122 -19.00 0.07 -3.46
N THR A 123 -19.79 -0.71 -4.19
CA THR A 123 -21.16 -1.10 -3.78
C THR A 123 -21.20 -1.81 -2.42
N PHE A 124 -20.19 -2.62 -2.10
CA PHE A 124 -20.15 -3.44 -0.88
C PHE A 124 -19.20 -2.91 0.19
N GLU A 125 -18.45 -1.84 -0.08
CA GLU A 125 -17.46 -1.27 0.85
C GLU A 125 -17.43 0.29 0.76
N PRO A 126 -18.58 0.97 0.92
CA PRO A 126 -18.69 2.42 0.73
C PRO A 126 -17.85 3.25 1.70
N GLU A 127 -17.54 2.71 2.88
CA GLU A 127 -16.75 3.35 3.93
C GLU A 127 -15.26 3.47 3.59
N LEU A 128 -14.78 2.75 2.58
CA LEU A 128 -13.36 2.72 2.19
C LEU A 128 -12.94 3.92 1.35
N LEU A 129 -13.88 4.76 0.88
CA LEU A 129 -13.57 6.03 0.25
C LEU A 129 -13.24 7.08 1.33
N THR A 130 -12.00 7.51 1.39
CA THR A 130 -11.49 8.45 2.38
C THR A 130 -11.12 9.79 1.75
N PRO A 131 -11.21 10.89 2.51
CA PRO A 131 -10.74 12.19 2.04
C PRO A 131 -9.21 12.31 2.08
N SER A 132 -8.53 11.50 2.87
CA SER A 132 -7.08 11.58 3.07
C SER A 132 -6.42 10.21 2.92
N THR A 133 -5.18 10.21 2.42
CA THR A 133 -4.32 9.04 2.26
C THR A 133 -4.13 8.33 3.60
N VAL A 134 -4.18 7.00 3.60
CA VAL A 134 -3.79 6.18 4.76
C VAL A 134 -2.35 5.68 4.65
N LEU A 135 -1.72 5.87 3.48
CA LEU A 135 -0.33 5.56 3.22
C LEU A 135 0.61 6.65 3.76
N LEU A 136 0.88 6.61 5.06
CA LEU A 136 1.78 7.55 5.74
C LEU A 136 3.14 6.86 6.02
N PRO A 137 4.25 7.31 5.40
CA PRO A 137 5.59 6.83 5.75
C PRO A 137 5.93 7.16 7.21
N GLY A 138 6.24 6.13 7.99
CA GLY A 138 6.64 6.25 9.40
C GLY A 138 8.15 6.41 9.61
N GLY A 139 8.95 6.46 8.55
CA GLY A 139 10.41 6.56 8.65
C GLY A 139 11.14 6.55 7.30
N PRO A 140 12.48 6.66 7.30
CA PRO A 140 13.28 6.84 6.09
C PRO A 140 13.33 5.58 5.20
N THR A 141 12.99 4.41 5.76
CA THR A 141 12.87 3.14 5.02
C THR A 141 11.48 2.90 4.44
N GLN A 142 10.59 3.89 4.55
CA GLN A 142 9.28 3.88 3.92
C GLN A 142 9.17 5.02 2.91
N SER A 143 8.59 4.73 1.75
CA SER A 143 8.42 5.72 0.69
C SER A 143 7.13 5.45 -0.07
N VAL A 144 6.41 6.52 -0.41
CA VAL A 144 5.25 6.44 -1.30
C VAL A 144 5.69 6.67 -2.74
N VAL A 145 5.23 5.82 -3.63
CA VAL A 145 5.35 6.00 -5.09
C VAL A 145 3.95 6.05 -5.67
N GLU A 146 3.65 7.11 -6.43
CA GLU A 146 2.39 7.26 -7.15
C GLU A 146 2.61 7.00 -8.64
N VAL A 147 1.78 6.14 -9.22
CA VAL A 147 1.77 5.78 -10.64
C VAL A 147 0.42 6.12 -11.21
N GLY A 148 0.39 7.06 -12.15
CA GLY A 148 -0.83 7.52 -12.80
C GLY A 148 -0.55 8.02 -14.22
N PRO A 149 -1.62 8.34 -14.97
CA PRO A 149 -1.48 8.93 -16.30
C PRO A 149 -0.74 10.27 -16.25
N ARG A 150 -0.01 10.59 -17.33
CA ARG A 150 0.67 11.89 -17.46
C ARG A 150 -0.37 13.00 -17.48
N SER A 151 -0.16 14.06 -16.70
CA SER A 151 -1.11 15.18 -16.55
C SER A 151 -1.47 15.88 -17.86
N SER A 152 -0.65 15.74 -18.92
CA SER A 152 -0.89 16.35 -20.23
C SER A 152 -1.92 15.64 -21.12
N PHE A 153 -2.41 14.45 -20.75
CA PHE A 153 -3.37 13.70 -21.56
C PHE A 153 -4.54 13.21 -20.74
N GLN A 154 -5.73 13.28 -21.33
CA GLN A 154 -6.94 12.71 -20.74
C GLN A 154 -7.01 11.22 -21.05
N THR A 155 -7.22 10.39 -20.02
CA THR A 155 -7.38 8.95 -20.24
C THR A 155 -8.77 8.61 -20.79
N ALA A 156 -8.90 7.42 -21.39
CA ALA A 156 -10.21 6.86 -21.73
C ALA A 156 -11.09 6.70 -20.47
N TRP A 157 -10.48 6.39 -19.32
CA TRP A 157 -11.19 6.32 -18.04
C TRP A 157 -11.81 7.67 -17.66
N CYS A 158 -11.03 8.75 -17.77
CA CYS A 158 -11.53 10.10 -17.54
C CYS A 158 -12.67 10.47 -18.50
N THR A 159 -12.53 10.17 -19.79
CA THR A 159 -13.59 10.42 -20.78
C THR A 159 -14.92 9.75 -20.38
N ASN A 160 -14.86 8.48 -19.99
CA ASN A 160 -16.04 7.74 -19.52
C ASN A 160 -16.59 8.30 -18.20
N ALA A 161 -15.70 8.63 -17.26
CA ALA A 161 -16.08 9.19 -15.97
C ALA A 161 -16.79 10.55 -16.11
N LEU A 162 -16.30 11.42 -17.00
CA LEU A 162 -16.94 12.70 -17.30
C LEU A 162 -18.30 12.51 -17.97
N SER A 163 -18.45 11.52 -18.86
CA SER A 163 -19.75 11.19 -19.47
C SER A 163 -20.80 10.81 -18.43
N ILE A 164 -20.41 10.02 -17.41
CA ILE A 164 -21.28 9.64 -16.29
C ILE A 164 -21.60 10.87 -15.44
N CYS A 165 -20.59 11.66 -15.07
CA CYS A 165 -20.76 12.88 -14.28
C CYS A 165 -21.75 13.84 -14.96
N ALA A 166 -21.61 14.09 -16.25
CA ALA A 166 -22.52 14.94 -17.02
C ALA A 166 -23.96 14.40 -16.99
N SER A 167 -24.16 13.09 -17.15
CA SER A 167 -25.47 12.45 -17.15
C SER A 167 -26.22 12.55 -15.82
N VAL A 168 -25.50 12.67 -14.70
CA VAL A 168 -26.08 12.81 -13.36
C VAL A 168 -26.04 14.24 -12.82
N GLY A 169 -25.73 15.23 -13.66
CA GLY A 169 -25.74 16.65 -13.30
C GLY A 169 -24.49 17.17 -12.60
N LEU A 170 -23.38 16.41 -12.60
CA LEU A 170 -22.07 16.82 -12.06
C LEU A 170 -21.24 17.61 -13.07
N GLY A 171 -21.83 18.65 -13.67
CA GLY A 171 -21.20 19.44 -14.74
C GLY A 171 -19.97 20.25 -14.31
N LYS A 172 -19.71 20.36 -13.00
CA LYS A 172 -18.53 21.04 -12.44
C LYS A 172 -17.27 20.17 -12.42
N VAL A 173 -17.40 18.86 -12.63
CA VAL A 173 -16.24 17.95 -12.74
C VAL A 173 -15.66 18.10 -14.14
N VAL A 174 -14.50 18.74 -14.27
CA VAL A 174 -13.86 18.99 -15.57
C VAL A 174 -12.81 17.94 -15.92
N ARG A 175 -12.28 17.25 -14.91
CA ARG A 175 -11.38 16.12 -15.10
C ARG A 175 -11.49 15.17 -13.92
N LEU A 176 -11.50 13.87 -14.20
CA LEU A 176 -11.50 12.84 -13.19
C LEU A 176 -10.51 11.76 -13.62
N GLU A 177 -9.41 11.62 -12.90
CA GLU A 177 -8.38 10.60 -13.19
C GLU A 177 -8.16 9.68 -11.99
N GLN A 178 -7.68 8.47 -12.28
CA GLN A 178 -7.30 7.49 -11.27
C GLN A 178 -5.79 7.24 -11.31
N SER A 179 -5.13 7.35 -10.17
CA SER A 179 -3.75 6.91 -9.96
C SER A 179 -3.70 5.82 -8.88
N ARG A 180 -2.58 5.09 -8.84
CA ARG A 180 -2.27 4.08 -7.84
C ARG A 180 -1.12 4.56 -6.99
N ARG A 181 -1.28 4.53 -5.68
CA ARG A 181 -0.25 4.92 -4.72
C ARG A 181 0.21 3.67 -3.99
N TYR A 182 1.52 3.54 -3.84
CA TYR A 182 2.15 2.38 -3.21
C TYR A 182 3.05 2.83 -2.08
N LEU A 183 2.83 2.28 -0.88
CA LEU A 183 3.76 2.45 0.23
C LEU A 183 4.74 1.27 0.21
N LEU A 184 6.00 1.58 -0.05
CA LEU A 184 7.09 0.63 -0.08
C LEU A 184 7.81 0.68 1.25
N THR A 185 8.03 -0.50 1.87
CA THR A 185 9.00 -0.64 2.96
C THR A 185 10.22 -1.35 2.42
N SER A 186 11.41 -0.90 2.84
CA SER A 186 12.68 -1.47 2.41
C SER A 186 13.66 -1.60 3.56
N THR A 187 14.79 -2.29 3.34
CA THR A 187 15.84 -2.46 4.37
C THR A 187 16.71 -1.21 4.54
N ARG A 188 16.78 -0.35 3.52
CA ARG A 188 17.42 0.98 3.52
C ARG A 188 16.50 2.00 2.82
N PRO A 189 16.74 3.31 2.95
CA PRO A 189 16.02 4.30 2.16
C PRO A 189 16.13 4.03 0.65
N LEU A 190 15.00 4.11 -0.06
CA LEU A 190 14.97 3.98 -1.52
C LEU A 190 15.46 5.28 -2.16
N ASP A 191 16.40 5.15 -3.10
CA ASP A 191 16.85 6.29 -3.90
C ASP A 191 15.87 6.61 -5.04
N ALA A 192 16.18 7.63 -5.84
CA ALA A 192 15.34 8.03 -6.96
C ALA A 192 15.29 6.97 -8.08
N ASP A 193 16.33 6.14 -8.19
CA ASP A 193 16.46 5.12 -9.21
C ASP A 193 15.60 3.89 -8.89
N ASP A 194 15.66 3.42 -7.64
CA ASP A 194 14.80 2.39 -7.08
C ASP A 194 13.32 2.75 -7.31
N LYS A 195 12.93 4.00 -6.97
CA LYS A 195 11.56 4.51 -7.14
C LYS A 195 11.13 4.58 -8.61
N ARG A 196 12.02 5.02 -9.50
CA ARG A 196 11.76 5.11 -10.94
C ARG A 196 11.58 3.72 -11.56
N ARG A 197 12.43 2.75 -11.21
CA ARG A 197 12.29 1.37 -11.68
C ARG A 197 11.00 0.73 -11.16
N PHE A 198 10.62 0.99 -9.91
CA PHE A 198 9.33 0.54 -9.38
C PHE A 198 8.14 1.14 -10.12
N ALA A 199 8.16 2.46 -10.39
CA ALA A 199 7.08 3.12 -11.11
C ALA A 199 6.90 2.64 -12.55
N ALA A 200 7.92 1.99 -13.13
CA ALA A 200 7.92 1.45 -14.49
C ALA A 200 7.47 -0.02 -14.59
N LEU A 201 7.08 -0.66 -13.48
CA LEU A 201 6.68 -2.08 -13.46
C LEU A 201 5.34 -2.32 -14.14
#